data_AF-A0AAE6X4S3-F1
#
_entry.id   AF-A0AAE6X4S3-F1
#
_cell.length_a   1.000
_cell.length_b   1.000
_cell.length_c   1.000
_cell.angle_alpha   90.00
_cell.angle_beta   90.00
_cell.angle_gamma   90.00
#
_symmetry.space_group_name_H-M   'P 1'
#
loop_
_entity.id
_entity.type
_entity.pdbx_description
1 polymer ?
#
loop_
_entity_poly.entity_id
_entity_poly.type
_entity_poly.pdbx_seq_one_letter_code
_entity_poly.pdbx_strand_id
1 'polypeptide(L)'
;MNLLLFLTLNFSSLQSDMPKIPATFDHAIDGDTVSVKVNNRKKTVRLLLIDTPESKKPKTPVQPYSIEAARYTESLIKTCDLSVQYDTKGKTDRYGRDLVYLYCGNTMINEQLVRQGYARVGYVYQQKDHLNRMLAAEQKAKAESLKIWSIKGFVNVDGEGFNSTEEERQQETDIVLMIREALHRILDAAIDGLIKGLKSIFTS
;
A
#
# COMPACT_ATOMS: atom_id res chain seq x y z
N MET A 1 -58.24 9.02 5.00
CA MET A 1 -57.02 9.19 5.82
C MET A 1 -55.83 9.06 4.88
N ASN A 2 -55.28 10.19 4.42
CA ASN A 2 -54.19 10.24 3.45
C ASN A 2 -52.88 9.83 4.12
N LEU A 3 -52.29 8.71 3.69
CA LEU A 3 -50.95 8.32 4.10
C LEU A 3 -49.95 8.87 3.06
N LEU A 4 -49.35 10.02 3.37
CA LEU A 4 -48.19 10.53 2.64
C LEU A 4 -47.00 9.60 2.91
N LEU A 5 -46.52 8.93 1.87
CA LEU A 5 -45.29 8.15 1.89
C LEU A 5 -44.10 9.12 1.69
N PHE A 6 -43.31 9.35 2.74
CA PHE A 6 -42.07 10.12 2.65
C PHE A 6 -41.00 9.31 1.92
N LEU A 7 -40.66 9.70 0.70
CA LEU A 7 -39.53 9.17 -0.04
C LEU A 7 -38.25 9.81 0.51
N THR A 8 -37.50 9.09 1.36
CA THR A 8 -36.17 9.52 1.77
C THR A 8 -35.19 9.26 0.64
N LEU A 9 -34.82 10.31 -0.10
CA LEU A 9 -33.71 10.25 -1.03
C LEU A 9 -32.41 10.12 -0.23
N ASN A 10 -31.84 8.92 -0.22
CA ASN A 10 -30.47 8.69 0.25
C ASN A 10 -29.51 9.41 -0.70
N PHE A 11 -29.08 10.61 -0.32
CA PHE A 11 -27.99 11.30 -0.98
C PHE A 11 -26.67 10.66 -0.53
N SER A 12 -26.31 9.52 -1.13
CA SER A 12 -24.92 9.06 -1.08
C SER A 12 -24.08 10.13 -1.78
N SER A 13 -23.21 10.81 -1.05
CA SER A 13 -22.23 11.71 -1.63
C SER A 13 -21.39 10.93 -2.63
N LEU A 14 -21.64 11.13 -3.92
CA LEU A 14 -20.71 10.75 -4.98
C LEU A 14 -19.46 11.61 -4.77
N GLN A 15 -18.52 11.14 -3.98
CA GLN A 15 -17.16 11.66 -3.96
C GLN A 15 -16.61 11.41 -5.37
N SER A 16 -16.66 12.42 -6.23
CA SER A 16 -16.09 12.30 -7.56
C SER A 16 -14.57 12.31 -7.42
N ASP A 17 -13.93 11.28 -7.95
CA ASP A 17 -12.47 11.26 -8.07
C ASP A 17 -12.01 12.52 -8.81
N MET A 18 -10.83 13.03 -8.41
CA MET A 18 -10.20 14.11 -9.14
C MET A 18 -9.97 13.71 -10.62
N PRO A 19 -10.06 14.66 -11.56
CA PRO A 19 -9.88 14.35 -12.97
C PRO A 19 -8.47 13.82 -13.25
N LYS A 20 -8.39 12.88 -14.19
CA LYS A 20 -7.12 12.42 -14.77
C LYS A 20 -6.60 13.49 -15.73
N ILE A 21 -5.34 13.90 -15.54
CA ILE A 21 -4.66 14.88 -16.37
C ILE A 21 -3.65 14.15 -17.26
N PRO A 22 -3.69 14.34 -18.59
CA PRO A 22 -2.71 13.74 -19.49
C PRO A 22 -1.27 14.09 -19.10
N ALA A 23 -0.39 13.10 -19.22
CA ALA A 23 1.03 13.24 -18.92
C ALA A 23 1.86 12.50 -19.96
N THR A 24 3.13 12.90 -20.10
CA THR A 24 4.11 12.16 -20.90
C THR A 24 5.22 11.67 -19.99
N PHE A 25 5.60 10.41 -20.11
CA PHE A 25 6.74 9.87 -19.39
C PHE A 25 8.05 10.50 -19.86
N ASP A 26 8.95 10.79 -18.92
CA ASP A 26 10.31 11.26 -19.21
C ASP A 26 11.33 10.17 -18.86
N HIS A 27 11.42 9.79 -17.58
CA HIS A 27 12.27 8.69 -17.09
C HIS A 27 11.83 8.23 -15.69
N ALA A 28 12.20 7.01 -15.29
CA ALA A 28 12.00 6.54 -13.92
C ALA A 28 13.14 7.00 -13.02
N ILE A 29 12.81 7.38 -11.79
CA ILE A 29 13.78 7.78 -10.77
C ILE A 29 13.94 6.63 -9.78
N ASP A 30 12.85 6.03 -9.31
CA ASP A 30 12.83 4.80 -8.51
C ASP A 30 11.54 4.01 -8.79
N GLY A 31 11.34 2.87 -8.12
CA GLY A 31 10.14 2.04 -8.27
C GLY A 31 8.82 2.81 -8.11
N ASP A 32 8.78 3.75 -7.18
CA ASP A 32 7.61 4.56 -6.83
C ASP A 32 7.72 6.05 -7.21
N THR A 33 8.80 6.45 -7.88
CA THR A 33 9.08 7.84 -8.20
C THR A 33 9.48 7.96 -9.66
N VAL A 34 8.76 8.78 -10.43
CA VAL A 34 9.05 8.98 -11.86
C VAL A 34 9.05 10.47 -12.22
N SER A 35 9.71 10.80 -13.33
CA SER A 35 9.60 12.11 -13.94
C SER A 35 8.64 12.06 -15.12
N VAL A 36 7.70 13.01 -15.14
CA VAL A 36 6.69 13.15 -16.19
C VAL A 36 6.60 14.61 -16.64
N LYS A 37 6.02 14.83 -17.82
CA LYS A 37 5.61 16.16 -18.30
C LYS A 37 4.10 16.27 -18.21
N VAL A 38 3.61 17.25 -17.45
CA VAL A 38 2.18 17.59 -17.34
C VAL A 38 2.03 19.02 -17.84
N ASN A 39 1.15 19.26 -18.82
CA ASN A 39 1.01 20.57 -19.47
C ASN A 39 2.35 21.17 -19.93
N ASN A 40 3.19 20.34 -20.58
CA ASN A 40 4.55 20.67 -21.04
C ASN A 40 5.55 21.09 -19.94
N ARG A 41 5.22 20.93 -18.66
CA ARG A 41 6.13 21.19 -17.54
C ARG A 41 6.63 19.88 -16.95
N LYS A 42 7.96 19.77 -16.82
CA LYS A 42 8.59 18.62 -16.16
C LYS A 42 8.25 18.64 -14.66
N LYS A 43 7.85 17.49 -14.15
CA LYS A 43 7.44 17.25 -12.77
C LYS A 43 8.06 15.96 -12.28
N THR A 44 8.46 15.93 -11.01
CA THR A 44 8.78 14.69 -10.29
C THR A 44 7.52 14.29 -9.54
N VAL A 45 7.03 13.08 -9.78
CA VAL A 45 5.84 12.54 -9.12
C VAL A 45 6.22 11.37 -8.23
N ARG A 46 5.67 11.34 -7.01
CA ARG A 46 5.73 10.21 -6.08
C ARG A 46 4.37 9.51 -6.11
N LEU A 47 4.40 8.21 -6.38
CA LEU A 47 3.21 7.38 -6.42
C LEU A 47 2.60 7.29 -5.03
N LEU A 48 1.34 7.69 -4.89
CA LEU A 48 0.61 7.63 -3.63
C LEU A 48 0.36 6.19 -3.17
N LEU A 49 0.27 6.02 -1.85
CA LEU A 49 -0.15 4.79 -1.15
C LEU A 49 0.74 3.56 -1.36
N ILE A 50 1.93 3.74 -1.93
CA ILE A 50 2.87 2.64 -2.15
C ILE A 50 4.27 2.99 -1.67
N ASP A 51 5.04 1.97 -1.36
CA ASP A 51 6.46 2.07 -1.04
C ASP A 51 7.20 0.90 -1.69
N THR A 52 8.19 1.20 -2.53
CA THR A 52 9.01 0.19 -3.20
C THR A 52 10.35 0.02 -2.50
N PRO A 53 10.99 -1.17 -2.57
CA PRO A 53 12.35 -1.34 -2.07
C PRO A 53 13.32 -0.34 -2.72
N GLU A 54 14.25 0.18 -1.92
CA GLU A 54 15.18 1.23 -2.30
C GLU A 54 16.45 0.69 -2.97
N SER A 55 16.87 1.31 -4.08
CA SER A 55 18.13 0.97 -4.77
C SER A 55 19.19 2.07 -4.73
N LYS A 56 18.81 3.31 -4.39
CA LYS A 56 19.65 4.50 -4.58
C LYS A 56 20.01 5.23 -3.30
N LYS A 57 19.48 4.80 -2.15
CA LYS A 57 19.72 5.44 -0.86
C LYS A 57 21.21 5.30 -0.45
N PRO A 58 21.94 6.40 -0.23
CA PRO A 58 23.34 6.34 0.18
C PRO A 58 23.54 5.52 1.44
N LYS A 59 24.62 4.74 1.50
CA LYS A 59 24.98 3.89 2.65
C LYS A 59 23.93 2.83 3.02
N THR A 60 23.01 2.50 2.11
CA THR A 60 22.06 1.41 2.28
C THR A 60 22.35 0.35 1.20
N PRO A 61 22.36 -0.94 1.53
CA PRO A 61 22.44 -1.99 0.52
C PRO A 61 21.29 -1.88 -0.48
N VAL A 62 21.52 -2.29 -1.73
CA VAL A 62 20.44 -2.41 -2.72
C VAL A 62 19.45 -3.44 -2.20
N GLN A 63 18.20 -3.02 -2.00
CA GLN A 63 17.18 -3.89 -1.45
C GLN A 63 16.66 -4.86 -2.52
N PRO A 64 16.32 -6.11 -2.14
CA PRO A 64 15.66 -7.07 -3.01
C PRO A 64 14.47 -6.47 -3.78
N TYR A 65 14.35 -6.81 -5.06
CA TYR A 65 13.28 -6.37 -5.98
C TYR A 65 13.23 -4.87 -6.30
N SER A 66 14.15 -4.04 -5.80
CA SER A 66 14.17 -2.60 -6.09
C SER A 66 14.35 -2.29 -7.59
N ILE A 67 15.29 -2.97 -8.25
CA ILE A 67 15.58 -2.80 -9.68
C ILE A 67 14.42 -3.32 -10.53
N GLU A 68 13.87 -4.48 -10.16
CA GLU A 68 12.74 -5.10 -10.83
C GLU A 68 11.46 -4.27 -10.70
N ALA A 69 11.21 -3.65 -9.54
CA ALA A 69 10.11 -2.72 -9.34
C ALA A 69 10.23 -1.53 -10.30
N ALA A 70 11.40 -0.90 -10.38
CA ALA A 70 11.63 0.22 -11.31
C ALA A 70 11.41 -0.18 -12.78
N ARG A 71 11.94 -1.35 -13.18
CA ARG A 71 11.72 -1.90 -14.54
C ARG A 71 10.25 -2.21 -14.82
N TYR A 72 9.53 -2.74 -13.83
CA TYR A 72 8.11 -3.04 -13.99
C TYR A 72 7.30 -1.75 -14.15
N THR A 73 7.56 -0.73 -13.33
CA THR A 73 6.97 0.61 -13.48
C THR A 73 7.21 1.17 -14.88
N GLU A 74 8.45 1.15 -15.38
CA GLU A 74 8.76 1.60 -16.74
C GLU A 74 8.01 0.80 -17.81
N SER A 75 7.91 -0.52 -17.66
CA SER A 75 7.25 -1.39 -18.62
C SER A 75 5.76 -1.09 -18.75
N LEU A 76 5.08 -0.77 -17.64
CA LEU A 76 3.67 -0.39 -17.64
C LEU A 76 3.44 0.99 -18.25
N ILE A 77 4.35 1.93 -18.00
CA ILE A 77 4.18 3.32 -18.47
C ILE A 77 4.40 3.43 -19.98
N LYS A 78 5.33 2.64 -20.55
CA LYS A 78 5.69 2.75 -21.97
C LYS A 78 4.65 2.18 -22.94
N THR A 79 3.56 1.59 -22.45
CA THR A 79 2.60 0.85 -23.30
C THR A 79 1.32 1.61 -23.65
N CYS A 80 1.14 2.87 -23.23
CA CYS A 80 -0.17 3.52 -23.27
C CYS A 80 -0.13 5.05 -23.09
N ASP A 81 -1.31 5.66 -23.19
CA ASP A 81 -1.55 7.04 -22.78
C ASP A 81 -1.50 7.16 -21.25
N LEU A 82 -0.51 7.93 -20.78
CA LEU A 82 -0.25 8.16 -19.38
C LEU A 82 -1.10 9.32 -18.86
N SER A 83 -1.63 9.19 -17.65
CA SER A 83 -2.28 10.29 -16.94
C SER A 83 -1.99 10.27 -15.45
N VAL A 84 -2.00 11.44 -14.83
CA VAL A 84 -1.88 11.62 -13.39
C VAL A 84 -3.24 11.99 -12.79
N GLN A 85 -3.56 11.42 -11.65
CA GLN A 85 -4.71 11.81 -10.84
C GLN A 85 -4.22 12.18 -9.44
N TYR A 86 -4.57 13.38 -8.98
CA TYR A 86 -4.27 13.80 -7.61
C TYR A 86 -5.31 13.23 -6.65
N ASP A 87 -4.94 13.14 -5.38
CA ASP A 87 -5.89 12.85 -4.32
C ASP A 87 -6.68 14.11 -3.94
N THR A 88 -7.90 13.92 -3.44
CA THR A 88 -8.80 14.99 -2.99
C THR A 88 -8.23 15.82 -1.84
N LYS A 89 -7.32 15.25 -1.03
CA LYS A 89 -6.78 15.89 0.19
C LYS A 89 -5.37 16.45 0.04
N GLY A 90 -4.78 16.48 -1.15
CA GLY A 90 -3.53 17.23 -1.35
C GLY A 90 -2.71 16.78 -2.54
N LYS A 91 -1.80 17.66 -2.98
CA LYS A 91 -1.10 17.52 -4.27
C LYS A 91 0.40 17.34 -4.20
N THR A 92 1.05 17.73 -3.10
CA THR A 92 2.52 17.72 -3.02
C THR A 92 2.99 17.30 -1.63
N ASP A 93 4.21 16.76 -1.58
CA ASP A 93 4.90 16.51 -0.30
C ASP A 93 5.82 17.67 0.11
N ARG A 94 6.50 17.50 1.25
CA ARG A 94 7.47 18.48 1.79
C ARG A 94 8.69 18.73 0.90
N TYR A 95 8.95 17.86 -0.07
CA TYR A 95 10.06 17.97 -1.02
C TYR A 95 9.63 18.61 -2.34
N GLY A 96 8.35 19.01 -2.46
CA GLY A 96 7.79 19.59 -3.67
C GLY A 96 7.51 18.57 -4.78
N ARG A 97 7.50 17.27 -4.48
CA ARG A 97 7.08 16.24 -5.44
C ARG A 97 5.57 16.23 -5.51
N ASP A 98 5.04 16.07 -6.72
CA ASP A 98 3.61 15.91 -6.94
C ASP A 98 3.20 14.49 -6.46
N LEU A 99 2.13 14.39 -5.68
CA LEU A 99 1.59 13.14 -5.13
C LEU A 99 0.43 12.65 -5.97
N VAL A 100 0.60 11.52 -6.65
CA VAL A 100 -0.34 11.08 -7.69
C VAL A 100 -0.64 9.59 -7.67
N TYR A 101 -1.84 9.26 -8.13
CA TYR A 101 -2.17 7.97 -8.72
C TYR A 101 -1.83 8.05 -10.22
N LEU A 102 -0.93 7.18 -10.68
CA LEU A 102 -0.50 7.17 -12.07
C LEU A 102 -1.31 6.12 -12.83
N TYR A 103 -1.81 6.51 -14.01
CA TYR A 103 -2.68 5.67 -14.82
C TYR A 103 -2.11 5.45 -16.21
N CYS A 104 -2.13 4.19 -16.63
CA CYS A 104 -1.92 3.75 -17.99
C CYS A 104 -3.30 3.40 -18.58
N GLY A 105 -3.90 4.31 -19.35
CA GLY A 105 -5.32 4.23 -19.71
C GLY A 105 -6.23 4.13 -18.48
N ASN A 106 -6.87 2.97 -18.29
CA ASN A 106 -7.71 2.70 -17.11
C ASN A 106 -6.99 1.95 -15.99
N THR A 107 -5.78 1.47 -16.23
CA THR A 107 -4.99 0.71 -15.25
C THR A 107 -4.24 1.65 -14.33
N MET A 108 -4.49 1.54 -13.02
CA MET A 108 -3.72 2.27 -12.01
C MET A 108 -2.39 1.56 -11.75
N ILE A 109 -1.27 2.21 -12.07
CA ILE A 109 0.07 1.64 -11.93
C ILE A 109 0.42 1.39 -10.46
N ASN A 110 -0.01 2.27 -9.56
CA ASN A 110 0.18 2.10 -8.12
C ASN A 110 -0.37 0.75 -7.65
N GLU A 111 -1.62 0.45 -8.01
CA GLU A 111 -2.28 -0.82 -7.67
C GLU A 111 -1.56 -2.02 -8.29
N GLN A 112 -1.10 -1.91 -9.54
CA GLN A 112 -0.37 -3.00 -10.19
C GLN A 112 0.94 -3.33 -9.47
N LEU A 113 1.69 -2.32 -9.03
CA LEU A 113 2.93 -2.52 -8.26
C LEU A 113 2.66 -3.30 -6.96
N VAL A 114 1.60 -2.92 -6.23
CA VAL A 114 1.21 -3.62 -5.01
C VAL A 114 0.69 -5.03 -5.30
N ARG A 115 -0.20 -5.19 -6.29
CA ARG A 115 -0.80 -6.49 -6.63
C ARG A 115 0.25 -7.51 -7.07
N GLN A 116 1.27 -7.07 -7.80
CA GLN A 116 2.37 -7.94 -8.26
C GLN A 116 3.48 -8.12 -7.20
N GLY A 117 3.32 -7.53 -6.02
CA GLY A 117 4.26 -7.67 -4.90
C GLY A 117 5.56 -6.88 -5.05
N TYR A 118 5.63 -5.89 -5.94
CA TYR A 118 6.80 -5.00 -6.07
C TYR A 118 6.81 -3.87 -5.04
N ALA A 119 5.64 -3.56 -4.47
CA ALA A 119 5.48 -2.52 -3.46
C ALA A 119 4.60 -3.02 -2.32
N ARG A 120 4.82 -2.46 -1.13
CA ARG A 120 3.85 -2.53 -0.03
C ARG A 120 2.88 -1.34 -0.11
N VAL A 121 1.77 -1.43 0.61
CA VAL A 121 1.00 -0.23 0.96
C VAL A 121 1.82 0.56 1.97
N GLY A 122 2.09 1.82 1.65
CA GLY A 122 2.93 2.70 2.45
C GLY A 122 2.69 4.14 2.07
N TYR A 123 3.41 5.08 2.68
CA TYR A 123 3.26 6.51 2.36
C TYR A 123 1.83 7.04 2.57
N VAL A 124 1.16 6.56 3.63
CA VAL A 124 -0.24 6.87 3.91
C VAL A 124 -0.34 8.08 4.85
N TYR A 125 -0.66 9.25 4.29
CA TYR A 125 -0.90 10.48 5.06
C TYR A 125 -2.40 10.82 5.07
N GLN A 126 -2.77 12.04 4.67
CA GLN A 126 -4.16 12.44 4.52
C GLN A 126 -4.77 11.93 3.22
N GLN A 127 -3.95 11.67 2.19
CA GLN A 127 -4.36 11.14 0.90
C GLN A 127 -4.69 9.66 1.02
N LYS A 128 -5.96 9.29 0.80
CA LYS A 128 -6.47 7.92 1.04
C LYS A 128 -7.58 7.50 0.07
N ASP A 129 -7.82 8.24 -1.02
CA ASP A 129 -8.95 8.00 -1.92
C ASP A 129 -9.01 6.53 -2.40
N HIS A 130 -7.86 5.91 -2.65
CA HIS A 130 -7.77 4.52 -3.10
C HIS A 130 -7.27 3.51 -2.04
N LEU A 131 -7.18 3.88 -0.76
CA LEU A 131 -6.52 3.04 0.26
C LEU A 131 -7.12 1.63 0.38
N ASN A 132 -8.45 1.49 0.40
CA ASN A 132 -9.09 0.18 0.50
C ASN A 132 -8.78 -0.71 -0.72
N ARG A 133 -8.71 -0.13 -1.91
CA ARG A 133 -8.33 -0.83 -3.14
C ARG A 133 -6.87 -1.32 -3.06
N MET A 134 -5.98 -0.48 -2.55
CA MET A 134 -4.57 -0.82 -2.36
C MET A 134 -4.37 -1.93 -1.32
N LEU A 135 -5.07 -1.87 -0.18
CA LEU A 135 -5.03 -2.91 0.86
C LEU A 135 -5.53 -4.27 0.33
N ALA A 136 -6.61 -4.27 -0.47
CA ALA A 136 -7.11 -5.48 -1.09
C ALA A 136 -6.10 -6.09 -2.10
N ALA A 137 -5.39 -5.25 -2.86
CA ALA A 137 -4.33 -5.69 -3.76
C ALA A 137 -3.15 -6.31 -2.98
N GLU A 138 -2.76 -5.68 -1.86
CA GLU A 138 -1.66 -6.15 -1.02
C GLU A 138 -1.96 -7.50 -0.37
N GLN A 139 -3.17 -7.67 0.15
CA GLN A 139 -3.60 -8.95 0.74
C GLN A 139 -3.47 -10.11 -0.26
N LYS A 140 -3.81 -9.88 -1.54
CA LYS A 140 -3.63 -10.88 -2.59
C LYS A 140 -2.15 -11.19 -2.84
N ALA A 141 -1.31 -10.17 -2.92
CA ALA A 141 0.13 -10.35 -3.11
C ALA A 141 0.80 -11.10 -1.95
N LYS A 142 0.38 -10.81 -0.71
CA LYS A 142 0.79 -11.52 0.52
C LYS A 142 0.37 -12.99 0.48
N ALA A 143 -0.90 -13.27 0.19
CA ALA A 143 -1.43 -14.63 0.13
C ALA A 143 -0.73 -15.49 -0.92
N GLU A 144 -0.34 -14.89 -2.05
CA GLU A 144 0.38 -15.54 -3.14
C GLU A 144 1.92 -15.55 -2.93
N SER A 145 2.41 -14.99 -1.82
CA SER A 145 3.84 -14.89 -1.50
C SER A 145 4.67 -14.28 -2.63
N LEU A 146 4.15 -13.23 -3.28
CA LEU A 146 4.80 -12.62 -4.44
C LEU A 146 5.95 -11.70 -4.01
N LYS A 147 7.12 -11.87 -4.66
CA LYS A 147 8.23 -10.92 -4.66
C LYS A 147 8.62 -10.45 -3.26
N ILE A 148 8.37 -9.20 -2.84
CA ILE A 148 8.76 -8.74 -1.49
C ILE A 148 8.17 -9.64 -0.39
N TRP A 149 7.00 -10.24 -0.64
CA TRP A 149 6.32 -11.16 0.27
C TRP A 149 6.86 -12.59 0.24
N SER A 150 7.75 -12.93 -0.71
CA SER A 150 8.44 -14.23 -0.76
C SER A 150 9.62 -14.33 0.19
N ILE A 151 10.13 -13.19 0.70
CA ILE A 151 11.30 -13.13 1.57
C ILE A 151 10.81 -12.87 3.00
N LYS A 152 11.02 -13.85 3.90
CA LYS A 152 10.64 -13.71 5.31
C LYS A 152 11.40 -12.58 5.98
N GLY A 153 10.70 -11.82 6.82
CA GLY A 153 11.27 -10.68 7.55
C GLY A 153 11.70 -9.51 6.66
N PHE A 154 11.45 -9.54 5.34
CA PHE A 154 11.93 -8.48 4.45
C PHE A 154 11.11 -7.20 4.56
N VAL A 155 9.78 -7.32 4.63
CA VAL A 155 8.90 -6.19 4.96
C VAL A 155 8.72 -6.16 6.47
N ASN A 156 8.90 -4.99 7.07
CA ASN A 156 8.80 -4.81 8.51
C ASN A 156 7.38 -5.11 9.03
N VAL A 157 7.26 -5.55 10.27
CA VAL A 157 6.04 -6.08 10.92
C VAL A 157 5.07 -4.98 11.31
N ASP A 158 5.59 -3.78 11.58
CA ASP A 158 4.79 -2.56 11.70
C ASP A 158 4.25 -2.10 10.34
N GLY A 159 4.69 -2.77 9.27
CA GLY A 159 4.35 -2.46 7.90
C GLY A 159 5.17 -1.34 7.31
N GLU A 160 6.18 -0.80 8.01
CA GLU A 160 6.93 0.40 7.61
C GLU A 160 8.38 0.09 7.18
N GLY A 161 8.59 0.04 5.87
CA GLY A 161 9.90 -0.09 5.26
C GLY A 161 10.35 -1.54 5.03
N PHE A 162 11.66 -1.71 4.87
CA PHE A 162 12.27 -2.97 4.47
C PHE A 162 13.59 -3.23 5.20
N ASN A 163 13.80 -4.49 5.61
CA ASN A 163 15.02 -5.00 6.20
C ASN A 163 16.04 -5.40 5.12
N SER A 164 17.19 -4.76 5.12
CA SER A 164 18.17 -4.87 4.04
C SER A 164 19.16 -6.02 4.27
N THR A 165 19.55 -6.28 5.53
CA THR A 165 20.50 -7.36 5.87
C THR A 165 19.80 -8.65 6.31
N GLU A 166 20.56 -9.75 6.32
CA GLU A 166 20.03 -11.02 6.82
C GLU A 166 19.77 -10.98 8.32
N GLU A 167 20.64 -10.31 9.09
CA GLU A 167 20.46 -10.13 10.53
C GLU A 167 19.18 -9.37 10.85
N GLU A 168 18.90 -8.28 10.12
CA GLU A 168 17.65 -7.52 10.27
C GLU A 168 16.43 -8.40 9.98
N ARG A 169 16.46 -9.18 8.89
CA ARG A 169 15.36 -10.10 8.53
C ARG A 169 15.15 -11.22 9.55
N GLN A 170 16.24 -11.76 10.09
CA GLN A 170 16.17 -12.80 11.12
C GLN A 170 15.59 -12.23 12.40
N GLN A 171 16.07 -11.07 12.85
CA GLN A 171 15.52 -10.36 14.01
C GLN A 171 14.02 -10.09 13.85
N GLU A 172 13.60 -9.64 12.68
CA GLU A 172 12.19 -9.41 12.37
C GLU A 172 11.36 -10.70 12.49
N THR A 173 11.88 -11.79 11.95
CA THR A 173 11.22 -13.11 12.01
C THR A 173 11.09 -13.60 13.45
N ASP A 174 12.13 -13.40 14.27
CA ASP A 174 12.15 -13.77 15.68
C ASP A 174 11.11 -12.94 16.47
N ILE A 175 11.01 -11.64 16.20
CA ILE A 175 10.00 -10.77 16.80
C ILE A 175 8.58 -11.26 16.48
N VAL A 176 8.28 -11.60 15.22
CA VAL A 176 6.97 -12.16 14.83
C VAL A 176 6.67 -13.44 15.60
N LEU A 177 7.66 -14.32 15.73
CA LEU A 177 7.51 -15.58 16.44
C LEU A 177 7.21 -15.33 17.93
N MET A 178 7.95 -14.44 18.57
CA MET A 178 7.71 -14.05 19.97
C MET A 178 6.31 -13.47 20.18
N ILE A 179 5.86 -12.58 19.29
CA ILE A 179 4.51 -12.01 19.35
C ILE A 179 3.46 -13.12 19.23
N ARG A 180 3.63 -14.04 18.26
CA ARG A 180 2.70 -15.16 18.07
C ARG A 180 2.62 -16.04 19.31
N GLU A 181 3.75 -16.40 19.90
CA GLU A 181 3.78 -17.19 21.12
C GLU A 181 3.11 -16.47 22.29
N ALA A 182 3.36 -15.17 22.46
CA ALA A 182 2.73 -14.37 23.51
C ALA A 182 1.21 -14.33 23.33
N LEU A 183 0.72 -14.14 22.10
CA LEU A 183 -0.71 -14.14 21.79
C LEU A 183 -1.36 -15.50 22.06
N HIS A 184 -0.70 -16.60 21.70
CA HIS A 184 -1.20 -17.95 22.04
C HIS A 184 -1.35 -18.13 23.54
N ARG A 185 -0.34 -17.76 24.34
CA ARG A 185 -0.42 -17.87 25.81
C ARG A 185 -1.55 -17.02 26.40
N ILE A 186 -1.74 -15.81 25.89
CA ILE A 186 -2.83 -14.92 26.32
C ILE A 186 -4.19 -15.54 25.99
N LEU A 187 -4.35 -16.09 24.78
CA LEU A 187 -5.59 -16.71 24.35
C LEU A 187 -5.91 -17.96 25.18
N ASP A 188 -4.93 -18.80 25.44
CA ASP A 188 -5.09 -20.01 26.25
C ASP A 188 -5.51 -19.66 27.68
N ALA A 189 -4.85 -18.68 28.30
CA ALA A 189 -5.21 -18.21 29.65
C ALA A 189 -6.64 -17.62 29.70
N ALA A 190 -7.07 -16.90 28.65
CA ALA A 190 -8.42 -16.37 28.56
C ALA A 190 -9.47 -17.49 28.42
N ILE A 191 -9.18 -18.51 27.62
CA ILE A 191 -10.05 -19.69 27.46
C ILE A 191 -10.17 -20.47 28.78
N ASP A 192 -9.06 -20.73 29.47
CA ASP A 192 -9.07 -21.43 30.75
C ASP A 192 -9.88 -20.69 31.81
N GLY A 193 -9.75 -19.35 31.87
CA GLY A 193 -10.55 -18.50 32.73
C GLY A 193 -12.05 -18.61 32.45
N LEU A 194 -12.45 -18.58 31.18
CA LEU A 194 -13.84 -18.74 30.75
C LEU A 194 -14.40 -20.12 31.11
N ILE A 195 -13.64 -21.19 30.87
CA ILE A 195 -14.03 -22.56 31.22
C ILE A 195 -14.24 -22.70 32.73
N LYS A 196 -13.33 -22.15 33.55
CA LYS A 196 -13.44 -22.19 35.02
C LYS A 196 -14.68 -21.43 35.51
N GLY A 197 -14.95 -20.26 34.94
CA GLY A 197 -16.14 -19.46 35.23
C GLY A 197 -17.44 -20.21 34.90
N LEU A 198 -17.53 -20.79 33.71
CA LEU A 198 -18.71 -21.57 33.28
C LEU A 198 -18.93 -22.80 34.15
N LYS A 199 -17.88 -23.56 34.47
CA LYS A 199 -17.99 -24.71 35.38
C LYS A 199 -18.63 -24.30 36.71
N SER A 200 -18.22 -23.18 37.29
CA SER A 200 -18.77 -22.72 38.57
C SER A 200 -20.27 -22.41 38.55
N ILE A 201 -20.81 -22.01 37.40
CA ILE A 201 -22.25 -21.73 37.19
C ILE A 201 -23.06 -23.04 37.07
N PHE A 202 -22.51 -24.06 36.41
CA PHE A 202 -23.22 -25.33 36.19
C PHE A 202 -23.06 -26.34 37.34
N THR A 203 -22.15 -26.09 38.29
CA THR A 203 -21.94 -26.94 39.47
C THR A 203 -22.49 -26.33 40.76
N SER A 204 -23.12 -25.15 40.70
CA SER A 204 -23.85 -24.49 41.79
C SER A 204 -25.35 -24.72 41.64
#